data_AF-A0A8B9RKR9-F1
#
_entry.id   AF-A0A8B9RKR9-F1
#
_cell.length_a   1.000
_cell.length_b   1.000
_cell.length_c   1.000
_cell.angle_alpha   90.00
_cell.angle_beta   90.00
_cell.angle_gamma   90.00
#
_symmetry.space_group_name_H-M   'P 1'
#
loop_
_entity.id
_entity.type
_entity.pdbx_description
1 polymer ?
#
loop_
_entity_poly.entity_id
_entity_poly.type
_entity_poly.pdbx_seq_one_letter_code
_entity_poly.pdbx_strand_id
1 'polypeptide(L)'
;LCINTAAVYLSACVPDIPDPSVEVYQQVGNSKSLIVVCQFKMKTSVSSFHLSVRNGDGKRMLNNPACIAETTCVFNITTTSPVSFTCVHVVSARTDIQTQLSDVFIYQPYSKILHSVQLI
;
A
#
# COMPACT_ATOMS: atom_id res chain seq x y z
N LEU A 1 14.52 12.26 -19.67
CA LEU A 1 15.67 12.40 -20.59
C LEU A 1 16.93 12.07 -19.79
N CYS A 2 17.52 10.87 -19.97
CA CYS A 2 18.75 10.50 -19.25
C CYS A 2 19.95 10.95 -20.09
N ILE A 3 20.75 11.88 -19.57
CA ILE A 3 21.94 12.36 -20.25
C ILE A 3 23.12 11.49 -19.79
N ASN A 4 23.72 10.77 -20.72
CA ASN A 4 24.96 10.03 -20.51
C ASN A 4 26.14 11.00 -20.63
N THR A 5 26.74 11.37 -19.51
CA THR A 5 28.11 11.88 -19.50
C THR A 5 28.85 11.32 -18.29
N ALA A 6 30.01 10.75 -18.58
CA ALA A 6 30.82 9.95 -17.68
C ALA A 6 31.32 10.74 -16.46
N ALA A 7 30.67 10.56 -15.31
CA ALA A 7 31.26 10.73 -13.99
C ALA A 7 30.36 10.09 -12.93
N VAL A 8 30.96 9.26 -12.08
CA VAL A 8 30.39 8.67 -10.85
C VAL A 8 29.45 7.47 -11.07
N TYR A 9 30.07 6.28 -11.00
CA TYR A 9 29.37 5.04 -10.70
C TYR A 9 28.59 5.16 -9.37
N LEU A 10 27.39 4.58 -9.34
CA LEU A 10 26.51 4.36 -8.17
C LEU A 10 25.62 5.52 -7.71
N SER A 11 24.88 6.13 -8.63
CA SER A 11 23.48 6.49 -8.31
C SER A 11 22.60 5.41 -8.92
N ALA A 12 22.35 4.34 -8.18
CA ALA A 12 21.28 3.41 -8.54
C ALA A 12 20.01 4.24 -8.77
N CYS A 13 19.32 4.01 -9.89
CA CYS A 13 17.99 4.55 -10.14
C CYS A 13 17.09 4.10 -8.99
N VAL A 14 17.01 4.90 -7.93
CA VAL A 14 15.97 4.73 -6.93
C VAL A 14 14.69 5.02 -7.70
N PRO A 15 13.78 4.05 -7.88
CA PRO A 15 12.49 4.36 -8.45
C PRO A 15 11.92 5.51 -7.62
N ASP A 16 11.39 6.52 -8.28
CA ASP A 16 10.72 7.63 -7.61
C ASP A 16 9.42 7.05 -7.03
N ILE A 17 9.52 6.41 -5.86
CA ILE A 17 8.40 5.75 -5.20
C ILE A 17 7.46 6.87 -4.75
N PRO A 18 6.21 6.91 -5.24
CA PRO A 18 5.26 7.90 -4.80
C PRO A 18 4.99 7.70 -3.29
N ASP A 19 5.06 8.77 -2.51
CA ASP A 19 4.57 8.67 -1.13
C ASP A 19 3.05 8.57 -1.12
N PRO A 20 2.48 7.79 -0.18
CA PRO A 20 3.09 6.80 0.73
C PRO A 20 3.38 5.44 0.08
N SER A 21 4.25 4.60 0.64
CA SER A 21 4.41 3.21 0.15
C SER A 21 3.45 2.22 0.81
N VAL A 22 3.10 1.15 0.08
CA VAL A 22 2.19 0.09 0.53
C VAL A 22 2.87 -1.27 0.48
N GLU A 23 2.87 -1.98 1.60
CA GLU A 23 3.29 -3.39 1.68
C GLU A 23 2.14 -4.26 2.18
N VAL A 24 2.02 -5.47 1.62
CA VAL A 24 0.93 -6.40 1.96
C VAL A 24 1.51 -7.77 2.27
N TYR A 25 1.19 -8.28 3.46
CA TYR A 25 1.62 -9.59 3.94
C TYR A 25 0.40 -10.49 4.17
N GLN A 26 0.42 -11.68 3.59
CA GLN A 26 -0.58 -12.70 3.86
C GLN A 26 -0.25 -13.42 5.17
N GLN A 27 -1.21 -13.51 6.10
CA GLN A 27 -1.00 -14.28 7.34
C GLN A 27 -1.00 -15.79 7.06
N VAL A 28 -0.08 -16.49 7.72
CA VAL A 28 0.03 -17.96 7.61
C VAL A 28 -1.21 -18.60 8.24
N GLY A 29 -1.82 -19.55 7.52
CA GLY A 29 -3.01 -20.29 7.97
C GLY A 29 -4.35 -19.64 7.64
N ASN A 30 -4.39 -18.38 7.17
CA ASN A 30 -5.62 -17.74 6.72
C ASN A 30 -5.38 -16.86 5.48
N SER A 31 -5.74 -17.37 4.30
CA SER A 31 -5.55 -16.68 3.02
C SER A 31 -6.39 -15.42 2.82
N LYS A 32 -7.35 -15.17 3.71
CA LYS A 32 -8.16 -13.95 3.72
C LYS A 32 -7.64 -12.90 4.69
N SER A 33 -6.72 -13.25 5.58
CA SER A 33 -6.17 -12.31 6.56
C SER A 33 -4.86 -11.74 6.04
N LEU A 34 -4.87 -10.43 5.85
CA LEU A 34 -3.78 -9.65 5.30
C LEU A 34 -3.37 -8.57 6.32
N ILE A 35 -2.06 -8.37 6.45
CA ILE A 35 -1.48 -7.22 7.13
C ILE A 35 -1.07 -6.23 6.06
N VAL A 36 -1.64 -5.04 6.07
CA VAL A 36 -1.27 -3.94 5.19
C VAL A 36 -0.45 -2.95 6.01
N VAL A 37 0.76 -2.65 5.54
CA VAL A 37 1.65 -1.66 6.13
C VAL A 37 1.72 -0.47 5.19
N CYS A 38 1.30 0.68 5.70
CA CYS A 38 1.44 1.97 5.02
C CYS A 38 2.63 2.71 5.63
N GLN A 39 3.59 3.11 4.80
CA GLN A 39 4.68 3.97 5.24
C GLN A 39 4.56 5.35 4.60
N PHE A 40 4.46 6.37 5.44
CA PHE A 40 4.30 7.77 5.07
C PHE A 40 5.64 8.51 5.25
N LYS A 41 5.92 9.54 4.44
CA LYS A 41 7.16 10.31 4.59
C LYS A 41 7.20 11.17 5.86
N MET A 42 6.05 11.69 6.27
CA MET A 42 5.95 12.58 7.43
C MET A 42 4.57 12.53 8.08
N LYS A 43 4.53 12.82 9.38
CA LYS A 43 3.31 13.13 10.13
C LYS A 43 3.41 14.57 10.65
N THR A 44 2.34 15.33 10.45
CA THR A 44 2.17 16.65 11.04
C THR A 44 0.92 16.66 11.91
N SER A 45 0.71 17.70 12.72
CA SER A 45 -0.50 17.88 13.53
C SER A 45 -1.79 17.94 12.71
N VAL A 46 -1.67 18.24 11.41
CA VAL A 46 -2.77 18.32 10.45
C VAL A 46 -2.83 17.13 9.48
N SER A 47 -2.04 16.08 9.76
CA SER A 47 -2.06 14.84 8.98
C SER A 47 -3.12 13.88 9.48
N SER A 48 -3.83 13.26 8.55
CA SER A 48 -4.64 12.08 8.80
C SER A 48 -4.25 10.97 7.83
N PHE A 49 -4.21 9.74 8.34
CA PHE A 49 -3.81 8.56 7.59
C PHE A 49 -4.98 7.59 7.52
N HIS A 50 -5.23 7.09 6.31
CA HIS A 50 -6.34 6.18 6.03
C HIS A 50 -5.88 5.07 5.11
N LEU A 51 -6.63 3.98 5.09
CA LEU A 51 -6.48 2.92 4.11
C LEU A 51 -7.79 2.71 3.37
N SER A 52 -7.78 2.94 2.06
CA SER A 52 -8.90 2.56 1.20
C SER A 52 -8.72 1.12 0.77
N VAL A 53 -9.78 0.33 0.91
CA VAL A 53 -9.85 -1.05 0.44
C VAL A 53 -10.94 -1.12 -0.62
N ARG A 54 -10.62 -1.67 -1.81
CA ARG A 54 -11.60 -1.88 -2.87
C ARG A 54 -11.54 -3.31 -3.38
N ASN A 55 -12.67 -4.02 -3.31
CA ASN A 55 -12.84 -5.38 -3.79
C ASN A 55 -14.21 -5.51 -4.49
N GLY A 56 -14.66 -6.75 -4.71
CA GLY A 56 -15.99 -7.03 -5.30
C GLY A 56 -17.18 -6.50 -4.47
N ASP A 57 -16.99 -6.28 -3.16
CA ASP A 57 -18.03 -5.79 -2.25
C ASP A 57 -18.14 -4.26 -2.24
N GLY A 58 -17.26 -3.57 -2.96
CA GLY A 58 -17.21 -2.11 -3.07
C GLY A 58 -15.96 -1.49 -2.45
N LYS A 59 -16.05 -0.20 -2.11
CA LYS A 59 -14.97 0.60 -1.51
C LYS A 59 -15.30 0.89 -0.06
N ARG A 60 -14.34 0.64 0.84
CA ARG A 60 -14.42 1.04 2.26
C ARG A 60 -13.15 1.78 2.69
N MET A 61 -13.29 2.68 3.66
CA MET A 61 -12.18 3.41 4.25
C MET A 61 -11.96 2.94 5.69
N LEU A 62 -10.71 2.64 6.03
CA LEU A 62 -10.28 2.36 7.38
C LEU A 62 -9.54 3.60 7.90
N ASN A 63 -10.07 4.17 8.98
CA ASN A 63 -9.55 5.40 9.60
C ASN A 63 -8.81 5.05 10.90
N ASN A 64 -7.94 5.97 11.35
CA ASN A 64 -7.27 5.90 12.66
C ASN A 64 -6.50 4.57 12.92
N PRO A 65 -5.53 4.21 12.07
CA PRO A 65 -4.71 3.02 12.29
C PRO A 65 -3.84 3.11 13.55
N ALA A 66 -3.40 1.94 14.02
CA ALA A 66 -2.25 1.86 14.90
C ALA A 66 -0.98 2.23 14.10
N CYS A 67 -0.48 3.44 14.31
CA CYS A 67 0.78 3.88 13.71
C CYS A 67 1.93 3.71 14.70
N ILE A 68 2.94 2.95 14.29
CA ILE A 68 4.23 2.82 14.93
C ILE A 68 5.11 3.96 14.42
N ALA A 69 5.86 4.60 15.33
CA ALA A 69 6.82 5.67 15.01
C ALA A 69 6.21 6.82 14.17
N GLU A 70 4.91 7.10 14.35
CA GLU A 70 4.15 8.18 13.71
C GLU A 70 3.96 8.09 12.19
N THR A 71 4.79 7.35 11.45
CA THR A 71 4.76 7.30 9.98
C THR A 71 4.53 5.90 9.40
N THR A 72 4.56 4.86 10.23
CA THR A 72 4.30 3.49 9.78
C THR A 72 3.00 2.99 10.38
N CYS A 73 1.95 2.86 9.57
CA CYS A 73 0.62 2.47 10.04
C CYS A 73 0.27 1.05 9.60
N VAL A 74 -0.22 0.24 10.53
CA VAL A 74 -0.52 -1.17 10.30
C VAL A 74 -2.03 -1.41 10.36
N PHE A 75 -2.54 -2.14 9.37
CA PHE A 75 -3.94 -2.52 9.27
C PHE A 75 -4.06 -4.04 9.15
N ASN A 76 -4.85 -4.67 10.03
CA ASN A 76 -5.22 -6.07 9.90
C ASN A 76 -6.58 -6.16 9.20
N ILE A 77 -6.63 -6.85 8.06
CA ILE A 77 -7.79 -6.87 7.18
C ILE A 77 -8.15 -8.31 6.84
N THR A 78 -9.43 -8.62 6.99
CA THR A 78 -10.04 -9.80 6.40
C THR A 78 -10.76 -9.40 5.12
N THR A 79 -10.34 -9.97 3.99
CA THR A 79 -10.93 -9.71 2.67
C THR A 79 -10.67 -10.85 1.70
N THR A 80 -11.41 -10.88 0.60
CA THR A 80 -11.24 -11.83 -0.51
C THR A 80 -10.48 -11.17 -1.65
N SER A 81 -9.63 -11.95 -2.31
CA SER A 81 -8.98 -11.54 -3.55
C SER A 81 -9.94 -11.61 -4.76
N PRO A 82 -9.78 -10.78 -5.81
CA PRO A 82 -8.81 -9.68 -5.91
C PRO A 82 -9.21 -8.47 -5.07
N VAL A 83 -8.23 -7.81 -4.47
CA VAL A 83 -8.45 -6.60 -3.65
C VAL A 83 -7.34 -5.59 -3.91
N SER A 84 -7.71 -4.31 -3.96
CA SER A 84 -6.75 -3.21 -3.97
C SER A 84 -6.74 -2.45 -2.66
N PHE A 85 -5.54 -2.04 -2.28
CA PHE A 85 -5.23 -1.27 -1.08
C PHE A 85 -4.65 0.07 -1.50
N THR A 86 -5.11 1.15 -0.87
CA THR A 86 -4.56 2.49 -1.13
C THR A 86 -4.27 3.16 0.20
N CYS A 87 -3.00 3.35 0.51
CA CYS A 87 -2.59 4.16 1.66
C CYS A 87 -2.84 5.62 1.31
N VAL A 88 -3.54 6.35 2.18
CA VAL A 88 -3.95 7.73 1.93
C VAL A 88 -3.42 8.62 3.04
N HIS A 89 -2.60 9.60 2.66
CA HIS A 89 -2.18 10.70 3.51
C HIS A 89 -2.97 11.94 3.14
N VAL A 90 -3.74 12.47 4.09
CA VAL A 90 -4.42 13.75 3.93
C VAL A 90 -3.75 14.77 4.85
N VAL A 91 -3.30 15.89 4.29
CA VAL A 91 -2.76 17.03 5.02
C VAL A 91 -3.75 18.18 4.90
N SER A 92 -4.37 18.57 6.02
CA SER A 92 -5.44 19.57 6.05
C SER A 92 -5.01 20.80 6.85
N ALA A 93 -4.25 21.71 6.22
CA ALA A 93 -3.76 22.92 6.89
C ALA A 93 -4.88 23.92 7.21
N ARG A 94 -5.97 23.90 6.42
CA ARG A 94 -7.20 24.68 6.60
C ARG A 94 -8.41 23.86 6.12
N THR A 95 -9.63 24.26 6.45
CA THR A 95 -10.85 23.53 6.03
C THR A 95 -11.03 23.48 4.51
N ASP A 96 -10.43 24.42 3.78
CA ASP A 96 -10.52 24.60 2.32
C ASP A 96 -9.29 24.10 1.55
N ILE A 97 -8.17 23.81 2.22
CA ILE A 97 -6.93 23.35 1.59
C ILE A 97 -6.57 21.98 2.13
N GLN A 98 -6.78 20.96 1.29
CA GLN A 98 -6.36 19.58 1.55
C GLN A 98 -5.41 19.09 0.47
N THR A 99 -4.29 18.52 0.88
CA THR A 99 -3.39 17.77 -0.01
C THR A 99 -3.56 16.29 0.26
N GLN A 100 -3.77 15.51 -0.81
CA GLN A 100 -3.90 14.06 -0.73
C GLN A 100 -2.75 13.39 -1.47
N LEU A 101 -2.02 12.53 -0.77
CA LEU A 101 -0.97 11.68 -1.32
C LEU A 101 -1.40 10.22 -1.16
N SER A 102 -1.21 9.40 -2.19
CA SER A 102 -1.65 8.00 -2.17
C SER A 102 -0.87 7.12 -3.13
N ASP A 103 -0.69 5.86 -2.73
CA ASP A 103 -0.18 4.78 -3.59
C ASP A 103 -1.09 3.55 -3.49
N VAL A 104 -1.12 2.75 -4.55
CA VAL A 104 -2.05 1.65 -4.74
C VAL A 104 -1.31 0.33 -4.89
N PHE A 105 -1.64 -0.65 -4.05
CA PHE A 105 -1.21 -2.03 -4.20
C PHE A 105 -2.39 -2.93 -4.58
N ILE A 106 -2.22 -3.79 -5.58
CA ILE A 106 -3.21 -4.78 -5.99
C ILE A 106 -2.75 -6.15 -5.49
N TYR A 107 -3.53 -6.74 -4.59
CA TYR A 107 -3.28 -8.08 -4.09
C TYR A 107 -4.09 -9.11 -4.87
N GLN A 108 -3.35 -9.99 -5.55
CA GLN A 108 -3.85 -11.16 -6.26
C GLN A 108 -2.89 -12.32 -5.97
N PRO A 109 -3.20 -13.22 -5.02
CA PRO A 109 -2.42 -14.42 -4.83
C PRO A 109 -2.54 -15.28 -6.09
N TYR A 110 -1.42 -15.86 -6.55
CA TYR A 110 -1.45 -16.83 -7.63
C TYR A 110 -2.43 -17.94 -7.28
N SER A 111 -3.48 -18.11 -8.09
CA SER A 111 -4.28 -19.32 -8.09
C SER A 111 -3.32 -20.48 -8.32
N LYS A 112 -3.22 -21.43 -7.37
CA LYS A 112 -2.59 -22.72 -7.67
C LYS A 112 -3.36 -23.30 -8.85
N ILE A 113 -2.76 -23.30 -10.04
CA ILE A 113 -3.23 -24.17 -11.11
C ILE A 113 -2.94 -25.57 -10.59
N LEU A 114 -3.98 -26.26 -10.14
CA LEU A 114 -3.89 -27.69 -9.88
C LEU A 114 -3.69 -28.33 -11.26
N HIS A 115 -2.44 -28.47 -11.72
CA HIS A 115 -2.14 -29.42 -12.79
C HIS A 115 -2.44 -30.80 -12.21
N SER A 116 -3.70 -31.25 -12.33
CA SER A 116 -3.99 -32.67 -12.34
C SER A 116 -3.32 -33.24 -13.58
N VAL A 117 -2.03 -33.57 -13.47
CA VAL A 117 -1.39 -34.48 -14.41
C VAL A 117 -2.06 -35.82 -14.15
N GLN A 118 -3.14 -36.09 -14.88
CA GLN A 118 -3.70 -37.41 -14.98
C GLN A 118 -2.79 -38.18 -15.94
N LEU A 119 -1.85 -38.93 -15.38
CA LEU A 119 -1.16 -39.98 -16.12
C LEU A 119 -2.22 -41.03 -16.47
N ILE A 120 -2.58 -41.08 -17.75
CA ILE A 120 -3.21 -42.23 -18.38
C ILE A 120 -2.11 -42.97 -19.13
#